data_AF-A0A7W2JS92-F1
#
_entry.id   AF-A0A7W2JS92-F1
#
_cell.length_a   1.000
_cell.length_b   1.000
_cell.length_c   1.000
_cell.angle_alpha   90.00
_cell.angle_beta   90.00
_cell.angle_gamma   90.00
#
_symmetry.space_group_name_H-M   'P 1'
#
loop_
_entity.id
_entity.type
_entity.pdbx_description
1 polymer ?
#
loop_
_entity_poly.entity_id
_entity_poly.type
_entity_poly.pdbx_seq_one_letter_code
_entity_poly.pdbx_strand_id
1 'polypeptide(L)'
;MKYLSSFLILCALASGVAHASSNQAWTDQRKHMLKACLAASQFKDAHALGKPTEFDDRVGYSALLIEGTYPQKHMQNRTGTELCLYDRQRQQAFTSEWDAGKR
;
A
#
# COMPACT_ATOMS: atom_id res chain seq x y z
N MET A 1 44.05 -10.91 24.95
CA MET A 1 42.69 -11.42 25.27
C MET A 1 41.79 -10.41 25.97
N LYS A 2 42.30 -9.58 26.91
CA LYS A 2 41.50 -8.59 27.66
C LYS A 2 40.84 -7.51 26.77
N TYR A 3 41.55 -7.05 25.73
CA TYR A 3 41.04 -6.04 24.78
C TYR A 3 39.98 -6.55 23.80
N LEU A 4 40.02 -7.83 23.42
CA LEU A 4 38.98 -8.45 22.59
C LEU A 4 37.63 -8.48 23.33
N SER A 5 37.67 -8.76 24.63
CA SER A 5 36.47 -8.82 25.47
C SER A 5 35.80 -7.45 25.62
N SER A 6 36.59 -6.37 25.76
CA SER A 6 36.08 -5.00 25.83
C SER A 6 35.49 -4.52 24.50
N PHE A 7 36.07 -4.93 23.36
CA PHE A 7 35.56 -4.57 22.04
C PHE A 7 34.21 -5.25 21.72
N LEU A 8 34.05 -6.52 22.11
CA LEU A 8 32.79 -7.25 21.97
C LEU A 8 31.65 -6.63 22.79
N ILE A 9 31.92 -6.14 23.99
CA ILE A 9 30.92 -5.49 24.84
C ILE A 9 30.45 -4.16 24.22
N LEU A 10 31.36 -3.40 23.60
CA LEU A 10 31.01 -2.15 22.92
C LEU A 10 30.14 -2.38 21.68
N CYS A 11 30.41 -3.45 20.91
CA CYS A 11 29.56 -3.84 19.78
C CYS A 11 28.16 -4.29 20.23
N ALA A 12 28.04 -4.98 21.37
CA ALA A 12 26.75 -5.42 21.90
C ALA A 12 25.86 -4.26 22.42
N LEU A 13 26.48 -3.16 22.88
CA LEU A 13 25.76 -1.93 23.24
C LEU A 13 25.33 -1.12 22.00
N ALA A 14 25.99 -1.33 20.86
CA ALA A 14 25.67 -0.68 19.58
C ALA A 14 24.70 -1.49 18.69
N SER A 15 24.38 -2.74 19.04
CA SER A 15 23.28 -3.50 18.41
C SER A 15 21.95 -2.85 18.78
N GLY A 16 21.54 -1.93 17.91
CA GLY A 16 20.53 -0.91 18.15
C GLY A 16 19.15 -1.41 18.51
N VAL A 17 18.37 -0.47 19.05
CA VAL A 17 16.91 -0.55 19.12
C VAL A 17 16.35 -0.97 17.76
N ALA A 18 15.59 -2.07 17.74
CA ALA A 18 14.85 -2.48 16.56
C ALA A 18 13.80 -1.40 16.26
N HIS A 19 14.13 -0.47 15.36
CA HIS A 19 13.19 0.54 14.90
C HIS A 19 12.19 -0.14 13.96
N ALA A 20 11.04 -0.52 14.50
CA ALA A 20 9.87 -0.73 13.65
C ALA A 20 9.57 0.57 12.87
N SER A 21 9.00 0.45 11.67
CA SER A 21 8.57 1.61 10.88
C SER A 21 7.67 2.51 11.73
N SER A 22 7.96 3.82 11.70
CA SER A 22 7.19 4.80 12.47
C SER A 22 5.77 4.96 11.93
N ASN A 23 4.84 5.39 12.78
CA ASN A 23 3.46 5.71 12.37
C ASN A 23 3.41 6.73 11.22
N GLN A 24 4.38 7.64 11.19
CA GLN A 24 4.52 8.62 10.12
C GLN A 24 4.89 7.94 8.79
N ALA A 25 5.87 7.04 8.80
CA ALA A 25 6.28 6.29 7.60
C ALA A 25 5.11 5.48 7.01
N TRP A 26 4.35 4.80 7.86
CA TRP A 26 3.13 4.07 7.44
C TRP A 26 2.05 4.98 6.88
N THR A 27 1.93 6.21 7.39
CA THR A 27 0.95 7.18 6.91
C THR A 27 1.34 7.74 5.55
N ASP A 28 2.62 8.06 5.36
CA ASP A 28 3.12 8.59 4.10
C ASP A 28 3.08 7.53 3.00
N GLN A 29 3.48 6.29 3.30
CA GLN A 29 3.33 5.17 2.36
C GLN A 29 1.87 5.01 1.91
N ARG A 30 0.91 5.01 2.84
CA ARG A 30 -0.52 4.88 2.49
C ARG A 30 -1.02 6.02 1.62
N LYS A 31 -0.55 7.26 1.85
CA LYS A 31 -0.87 8.39 0.97
C LYS A 31 -0.31 8.22 -0.43
N HIS A 32 0.94 7.73 -0.55
CA HIS A 32 1.55 7.44 -1.85
C HIS A 32 0.79 6.35 -2.60
N MET A 33 0.44 5.26 -1.91
CA MET A 33 -0.37 4.18 -2.45
C MET A 33 -1.73 4.68 -2.92
N LEU A 34 -2.46 5.44 -2.08
CA LEU A 34 -3.76 6.01 -2.43
C LEU A 34 -3.66 6.89 -3.69
N LYS A 35 -2.66 7.78 -3.75
CA LYS A 35 -2.44 8.64 -4.91
C LYS A 35 -2.18 7.83 -6.19
N ALA A 36 -1.36 6.79 -6.11
CA ALA A 36 -1.06 5.94 -7.26
C ALA A 36 -2.30 5.17 -7.72
N CYS A 37 -3.06 4.60 -6.79
CA CYS A 37 -4.29 3.88 -7.05
C CYS A 37 -5.35 4.76 -7.73
N LEU A 38 -5.59 5.97 -7.20
CA LEU A 38 -6.54 6.90 -7.80
C LEU A 38 -6.10 7.39 -9.19
N ALA A 39 -4.79 7.53 -9.42
CA ALA A 39 -4.25 7.91 -10.73
C ALA A 39 -4.33 6.78 -11.77
N ALA A 40 -4.31 5.51 -11.34
CA ALA A 40 -4.49 4.36 -12.21
C ALA A 40 -5.97 4.13 -12.58
N SER A 41 -6.89 4.51 -11.70
CA SER A 41 -8.34 4.40 -11.95
C SER A 41 -8.82 5.30 -13.07
N GLN A 42 -9.80 4.84 -13.84
CA GLN A 42 -10.49 5.63 -14.87
C GLN A 42 -11.81 6.24 -14.37
N PHE A 43 -12.13 6.06 -13.09
CA PHE A 43 -13.36 6.60 -12.53
C PHE A 43 -13.33 8.12 -12.40
N LYS A 44 -14.51 8.71 -12.57
CA LYS A 44 -14.79 10.05 -12.08
C LYS A 44 -15.14 9.96 -10.59
N ASP A 45 -14.70 10.95 -9.82
CA ASP A 45 -14.94 11.05 -8.37
C ASP A 45 -14.44 9.81 -7.60
N ALA A 46 -13.32 9.24 -8.08
CA ALA A 46 -12.68 8.06 -7.53
C ALA A 46 -12.23 8.29 -6.08
N HIS A 47 -12.53 7.36 -5.19
CA HIS A 47 -12.15 7.41 -3.78
C HIS A 47 -11.96 6.01 -3.19
N ALA A 48 -11.23 5.91 -2.09
CA ALA A 48 -11.02 4.64 -1.40
C ALA A 48 -12.29 4.13 -0.72
N LEU A 49 -12.65 2.87 -0.95
CA LEU A 49 -13.75 2.17 -0.29
C LEU A 49 -13.33 1.51 1.04
N GLY A 50 -12.33 2.08 1.73
CA GLY A 50 -11.85 1.59 3.02
C GLY A 50 -10.35 1.69 3.23
N LYS A 51 -9.83 0.88 4.16
CA LYS A 51 -8.40 0.76 4.42
C LYS A 51 -7.75 -0.23 3.46
N PRO A 52 -6.45 -0.06 3.15
CA PRO A 52 -5.72 -1.02 2.35
C PRO A 52 -5.57 -2.35 3.09
N THR A 53 -5.60 -3.45 2.34
CA THR A 53 -5.14 -4.75 2.78
C THR A 53 -3.64 -4.85 2.52
N GLU A 54 -2.85 -4.96 3.58
CA GLU A 54 -1.41 -5.13 3.49
C GLU A 54 -1.06 -6.62 3.41
N PHE A 55 -0.22 -6.99 2.46
CA PHE A 55 0.38 -8.33 2.40
C PHE A 55 1.80 -8.30 2.95
N ASP A 56 2.29 -9.47 3.36
CA ASP A 56 3.67 -9.61 3.80
C ASP A 56 4.67 -9.28 2.67
N ASP A 57 5.92 -8.98 3.06
CA ASP A 57 6.96 -8.51 2.14
C ASP A 57 7.35 -9.51 1.05
N ARG A 58 7.04 -10.79 1.20
CA ARG A 58 7.24 -11.80 0.14
C ARG A 58 6.29 -11.61 -1.02
N VAL A 59 5.10 -11.08 -0.76
CA VAL A 59 4.14 -10.71 -1.81
C VAL A 59 4.53 -9.35 -2.39
N GLY A 60 4.89 -8.39 -1.52
CA GLY A 60 5.35 -7.06 -1.96
C GLY A 60 4.25 -6.12 -2.46
N TYR A 61 2.97 -6.52 -2.39
CA TYR A 61 1.83 -5.71 -2.79
C TYR A 61 0.99 -5.24 -1.59
N SER A 62 0.33 -4.10 -1.79
CA SER A 62 -0.81 -3.66 -0.98
C SER A 62 -2.05 -3.63 -1.87
N ALA A 63 -3.22 -3.99 -1.36
CA ALA A 63 -4.47 -3.98 -2.11
C ALA A 63 -5.44 -2.92 -1.55
N LEU A 64 -6.15 -2.23 -2.42
CA LEU A 64 -7.15 -1.22 -2.05
C LEU A 64 -8.36 -1.32 -2.96
N LEU A 65 -9.56 -1.34 -2.39
CA LEU A 65 -10.79 -1.14 -3.16
C LEU A 65 -11.01 0.35 -3.38
N ILE A 66 -11.28 0.73 -4.62
CA ILE A 66 -11.64 2.08 -5.04
C ILE A 66 -13.07 2.03 -5.56
N GLU A 67 -13.87 3.04 -5.22
CA GLU A 67 -15.18 3.28 -5.80
C GLU A 67 -15.16 4.58 -6.60
N GLY A 68 -15.96 4.64 -7.65
CA GLY A 68 -16.25 5.86 -8.36
C GLY A 68 -17.30 5.62 -9.44
N THR A 69 -17.42 6.55 -10.37
CA THR A 69 -18.39 6.46 -11.47
C THR A 69 -17.70 6.31 -12.81
N TYR A 70 -18.23 5.45 -13.68
CA TYR A 70 -17.72 5.28 -15.03
C TYR A 70 -18.03 6.52 -15.89
N PRO A 71 -17.02 7.25 -16.40
CA PRO A 71 -17.26 8.42 -17.24
C PRO A 71 -17.74 8.07 -18.66
N GLN A 72 -17.64 6.81 -19.08
CA GLN A 72 -18.01 6.38 -20.41
C GLN A 72 -19.54 6.47 -20.58
N LYS A 73 -20.01 7.16 -21.64
CA LYS A 73 -21.45 7.40 -21.88
C LYS A 73 -22.31 6.13 -21.87
N HIS A 74 -21.82 5.02 -22.41
CA HIS A 74 -22.55 3.76 -22.46
C HIS A 74 -22.72 3.08 -21.09
N MET A 75 -21.93 3.48 -20.09
CA MET A 75 -22.03 3.00 -18.71
C MET A 75 -23.05 3.79 -17.88
N GLN A 76 -23.67 4.84 -18.43
CA GLN A 76 -24.77 5.60 -17.81
C GLN A 76 -24.46 6.10 -16.38
N ASN A 77 -23.22 6.57 -16.14
CA ASN A 77 -22.74 7.02 -14.83
C ASN A 77 -22.90 5.97 -13.71
N ARG A 78 -22.90 4.67 -14.07
CA ARG A 78 -22.92 3.61 -13.07
C ARG A 78 -21.75 3.75 -12.10
N THR A 79 -22.04 3.54 -10.82
CA THR A 79 -21.01 3.32 -9.81
C THR A 79 -20.33 1.98 -10.07
N GLY A 80 -19.01 1.96 -9.98
CA GLY A 80 -18.18 0.77 -10.10
C GLY A 80 -17.21 0.66 -8.92
N THR A 81 -16.69 -0.54 -8.74
CA THR A 81 -15.60 -0.81 -7.80
C THR A 81 -14.42 -1.39 -8.58
N GLU A 82 -13.22 -0.93 -8.25
CA GLU A 82 -11.97 -1.47 -8.77
C GLU A 82 -11.13 -2.01 -7.61
N LEU A 83 -10.46 -3.13 -7.85
CA LEU A 83 -9.34 -3.59 -7.04
C LEU A 83 -8.06 -2.93 -7.57
N CYS A 84 -7.43 -2.12 -6.73
CA CYS A 84 -6.08 -1.62 -6.96
C CYS A 84 -5.06 -2.53 -6.28
N LEU A 85 -4.05 -2.95 -7.02
CA LEU A 85 -2.82 -3.56 -6.50
C LEU A 85 -1.69 -2.55 -6.61
N TYR A 86 -1.06 -2.22 -5.49
CA TYR A 86 0.10 -1.34 -5.43
C TYR A 86 1.37 -2.15 -5.17
N ASP A 87 2.27 -2.16 -6.14
CA ASP A 87 3.61 -2.73 -6.03
C ASP A 87 4.46 -1.80 -5.15
N ARG A 88 4.79 -2.22 -3.94
CA ARG A 88 5.53 -1.40 -2.98
C ARG A 88 6.98 -1.16 -3.41
N GLN A 89 7.58 -2.08 -4.16
CA GLN A 89 8.95 -1.97 -4.62
C GLN A 89 9.07 -1.05 -5.83
N ARG A 90 8.15 -1.20 -6.81
CA ARG A 90 8.14 -0.38 -8.03
C ARG A 90 7.39 0.94 -7.87
N GLN A 91 6.65 1.10 -6.79
CA GLN A 91 5.75 2.23 -6.53
C GLN A 91 4.72 2.42 -7.65
N GLN A 92 4.23 1.33 -8.22
CA GLN A 92 3.28 1.32 -9.34
C GLN A 92 1.94 0.74 -8.90
N ALA A 93 0.85 1.28 -9.44
CA ALA A 93 -0.50 0.81 -9.18
C ALA A 93 -1.13 0.21 -10.43
N PHE A 94 -1.89 -0.87 -10.25
CA PHE A 94 -2.62 -1.57 -11.29
C PHE A 94 -4.06 -1.74 -10.83
N THR A 95 -5.03 -1.37 -11.66
CA THR A 95 -6.45 -1.48 -11.34
C THR A 95 -7.13 -2.51 -12.23
N SER A 96 -8.10 -3.20 -11.66
CA SER A 96 -9.01 -4.09 -12.39
C SER A 96 -10.40 -4.00 -11.80
N GLU A 97 -11.43 -4.20 -12.62
CA GLU A 97 -12.81 -4.21 -12.15
C GLU A 97 -13.00 -5.27 -11.06
N TRP A 98 -13.71 -4.90 -9.99
CA TRP A 98 -14.03 -5.79 -8.90
C TRP A 98 -15.54 -6.00 -8.82
N ASP A 99 -15.98 -7.20 -9.20
CA ASP A 99 -17.34 -7.68 -8.95
C ASP A 99 -17.33 -8.54 -7.68
N ALA A 100 -17.84 -7.97 -6.58
CA ALA A 100 -18.11 -8.74 -5.38
C ALA A 100 -19.30 -9.66 -5.68
N GLY A 101 -19.01 -10.83 -6.26
CA GLY A 101 -20.00 -11.75 -6.80
C GLY A 101 -21.26 -11.89 -5.92
N LYS A 102 -22.40 -12.09 -6.57
CA LYS A 102 -23.72 -12.16 -5.91
C LYS A 102 -23.67 -13.10 -4.71
N ARG A 103 -23.85 -12.54 -3.51
CA ARG A 103 -24.07 -13.30 -2.28
C ARG A 103 -25.39 -14.06 -2.34
#